data_AF-A0A822DUM8-F1
#
_entry.id   AF-A0A822DUM8-F1
#
_cell.length_a   1.000
_cell.length_b   1.000
_cell.length_c   1.000
_cell.angle_alpha   90.00
_cell.angle_beta   90.00
_cell.angle_gamma   90.00
#
_symmetry.space_group_name_H-M   'P 1'
#
loop_
_entity.id
_entity.type
_entity.pdbx_description
1 polymer ?
#
loop_
_entity_poly.entity_id
_entity_poly.type
_entity_poly.pdbx_seq_one_letter_code
_entity_poly.pdbx_strand_id
1 'polypeptide(L)'
;HMEKHDNVQINQTYVTTNNNDISSLIEPEPQQVSSHIALDTSTVINETRNDNSKKSDGSSIQININSKEELNKKSLENNASLKFSNDQQKFKSLVLAMTALKDDQKIVFNRFIEHFSVRSSTSIDETTTHLITDEDDENSLKCPLTGKVLFAVARHLTIVSYRWLTACLNEQRYVDEIPIYEIIGDTIYNE
;
A
#
# COMPACT_ATOMS: atom_id res chain seq x y z
N HIS A 1 -9.28 -68.08 13.23
CA HIS A 1 -10.19 -69.05 12.60
C HIS A 1 -11.55 -68.36 12.51
N MET A 2 -12.01 -68.01 11.29
CA MET A 2 -13.39 -67.66 10.86
C MET A 2 -14.14 -66.56 11.63
N GLU A 3 -14.91 -65.61 11.09
CA GLU A 3 -15.49 -65.26 9.77
C GLU A 3 -16.37 -64.01 10.09
N LYS A 4 -16.44 -62.88 9.36
CA LYS A 4 -17.30 -62.54 8.19
C LYS A 4 -17.33 -60.99 8.17
N HIS A 5 -16.87 -60.32 7.10
CA HIS A 5 -17.66 -59.78 5.99
C HIS A 5 -18.99 -59.11 6.40
N ASP A 6 -19.09 -57.80 6.18
CA ASP A 6 -20.14 -57.26 5.32
C ASP A 6 -19.68 -55.97 4.62
N ASN A 7 -20.00 -55.95 3.33
CA ASN A 7 -19.60 -55.01 2.30
C ASN A 7 -20.90 -54.34 1.85
N VAL A 8 -21.01 -53.02 1.97
CA VAL A 8 -22.16 -52.28 1.42
C VAL A 8 -21.63 -51.18 0.50
N GLN A 9 -21.76 -51.46 -0.79
CA GLN A 9 -21.63 -50.53 -1.91
C GLN A 9 -22.99 -49.82 -2.12
N ILE A 10 -23.08 -48.98 -3.17
CA ILE A 10 -24.25 -48.35 -3.81
C ILE A 10 -24.86 -47.10 -3.11
N ASN A 11 -25.06 -45.93 -3.74
CA ASN A 11 -25.06 -45.51 -5.14
C ASN A 11 -24.80 -44.00 -5.30
N GLN A 12 -24.17 -43.63 -6.42
CA GLN A 12 -24.15 -42.30 -7.01
C GLN A 12 -25.53 -41.92 -7.54
N THR A 13 -25.93 -40.65 -7.37
CA THR A 13 -27.01 -40.05 -8.17
C THR A 13 -26.51 -38.71 -8.72
N TYR A 14 -26.31 -38.67 -10.04
CA TYR A 14 -26.17 -37.46 -10.82
C TYR A 14 -27.57 -36.86 -11.03
N VAL A 15 -27.69 -35.53 -10.87
CA VAL A 15 -28.78 -34.76 -11.49
C VAL A 15 -28.14 -33.64 -12.30
N THR A 16 -28.12 -33.84 -13.61
CA THR A 16 -27.85 -32.83 -14.63
C THR A 16 -29.20 -32.34 -15.15
N THR A 17 -29.44 -31.03 -15.12
CA THR A 17 -30.50 -30.42 -15.94
C THR A 17 -29.90 -29.27 -16.75
N ASN A 18 -30.01 -29.43 -18.06
CA ASN A 18 -29.55 -28.55 -19.13
C ASN A 18 -30.54 -27.40 -19.42
N ASN A 19 -29.96 -26.32 -19.97
CA ASN A 19 -30.40 -25.46 -21.09
C ASN A 19 -31.80 -24.82 -21.13
N ASN A 20 -31.79 -23.50 -21.39
CA ASN A 20 -32.44 -22.80 -22.53
C ASN A 20 -32.54 -21.29 -22.18
N ASP A 21 -31.89 -20.35 -22.85
CA ASP A 21 -32.01 -19.86 -24.25
C ASP A 21 -32.81 -18.54 -24.37
N ILE A 22 -32.12 -17.53 -24.91
CA ILE A 22 -32.55 -16.57 -25.97
C ILE A 22 -33.23 -15.22 -25.63
N SER A 23 -32.61 -14.19 -26.25
CA SER A 23 -33.12 -12.88 -26.77
C SER A 23 -33.26 -11.70 -25.81
N SER A 24 -32.45 -10.64 -25.94
CA SER A 24 -32.32 -9.60 -27.00
C SER A 24 -33.33 -8.45 -26.86
N LEU A 25 -32.82 -7.21 -26.90
CA LEU A 25 -33.41 -5.93 -27.37
C LEU A 25 -32.61 -4.77 -26.72
N ILE A 26 -31.61 -4.23 -27.41
CA ILE A 26 -31.66 -3.04 -28.30
C ILE A 26 -31.73 -1.71 -27.52
N GLU A 27 -30.62 -0.98 -27.67
CA GLU A 27 -30.34 0.43 -27.36
C GLU A 27 -31.25 1.39 -28.17
N PRO A 28 -31.42 2.66 -27.73
CA PRO A 28 -30.58 3.69 -28.35
C PRO A 28 -30.21 4.90 -27.45
N GLU A 29 -28.94 5.31 -27.49
CA GLU A 29 -28.48 6.71 -27.37
C GLU A 29 -28.66 7.44 -28.73
N PRO A 30 -28.34 8.75 -28.95
CA PRO A 30 -27.73 9.76 -28.07
C PRO A 30 -28.42 11.16 -28.15
N GLN A 31 -28.14 12.09 -27.23
CA GLN A 31 -28.15 13.54 -27.56
C GLN A 31 -27.11 14.34 -26.76
N GLN A 32 -26.11 14.84 -27.49
CA GLN A 32 -25.17 15.88 -27.10
C GLN A 32 -25.88 17.24 -27.00
N VAL A 33 -25.49 18.07 -26.03
CA VAL A 33 -25.56 19.53 -26.16
C VAL A 33 -24.28 20.16 -25.64
N SER A 34 -23.59 20.81 -26.57
CA SER A 34 -22.42 21.66 -26.38
C SER A 34 -22.83 23.05 -25.87
N SER A 35 -22.04 23.62 -24.95
CA SER A 35 -21.95 25.07 -24.81
C SER A 35 -20.51 25.47 -24.46
N HIS A 36 -19.84 26.00 -25.49
CA HIS A 36 -18.63 26.79 -25.38
C HIS A 36 -18.93 28.10 -24.64
N ILE A 37 -18.13 28.43 -23.62
CA ILE A 37 -17.97 29.81 -23.15
C ILE A 37 -16.48 30.10 -23.15
N ALA A 38 -16.05 30.90 -24.13
CA ALA A 38 -14.77 31.57 -24.14
C ALA A 38 -14.85 32.76 -23.17
N LEU A 39 -13.83 32.95 -22.33
CA LEU A 39 -13.63 34.18 -21.58
C LEU A 39 -12.17 34.61 -21.64
N ASP A 40 -12.06 35.91 -21.82
CA ASP A 40 -11.00 36.64 -22.46
C ASP A 40 -9.76 36.81 -21.58
N THR A 41 -8.62 36.83 -22.27
CA THR A 41 -7.33 37.29 -21.80
C THR A 41 -7.38 38.74 -21.34
N SER A 42 -6.89 39.02 -20.13
CA SER A 42 -6.35 40.35 -19.80
C SER A 42 -5.11 40.22 -18.92
N THR A 43 -3.97 40.51 -19.55
CA THR A 43 -2.65 40.69 -18.97
C THR A 43 -2.62 42.06 -18.29
N VAL A 44 -2.26 42.13 -17.00
CA VAL A 44 -1.91 43.39 -16.33
C VAL A 44 -0.46 43.34 -15.86
N ILE A 45 0.28 44.29 -16.39
CA ILE A 45 1.68 44.64 -16.17
C ILE A 45 1.77 45.36 -14.82
N ASN A 46 2.78 45.06 -14.01
CA ASN A 46 3.31 46.03 -13.05
C ASN A 46 4.84 45.94 -13.04
N GLU A 47 5.45 46.85 -13.79
CA GLU A 47 6.81 47.31 -13.55
C GLU A 47 6.83 48.13 -12.25
N THR A 48 7.84 47.93 -11.41
CA THR A 48 8.40 49.06 -10.66
C THR A 48 9.86 48.80 -10.35
N ARG A 49 10.71 49.56 -11.05
CA ARG A 49 12.06 49.92 -10.62
C ARG A 49 12.00 50.50 -9.20
N ASN A 50 12.99 50.20 -8.36
CA ASN A 50 13.65 51.30 -7.66
C ASN A 50 15.11 51.02 -7.33
N ASP A 51 15.89 52.06 -7.56
CA ASP A 51 17.33 52.17 -7.50
C ASP A 51 17.87 52.37 -6.08
N ASN A 52 19.15 52.00 -5.96
CA ASN A 52 20.22 52.69 -5.24
C ASN A 52 20.23 52.81 -3.70
N SER A 53 21.23 52.12 -3.16
CA SER A 53 22.36 52.65 -2.35
C SER A 53 22.06 53.32 -1.01
N LYS A 54 22.71 52.83 0.04
CA LYS A 54 23.64 53.65 0.86
C LYS A 54 24.48 52.79 1.80
N LYS A 55 25.77 53.12 1.80
CA LYS A 55 26.80 52.73 2.76
C LYS A 55 26.43 53.27 4.14
N SER A 56 26.68 52.47 5.19
CA SER A 56 27.03 53.00 6.50
C SER A 56 28.18 52.19 7.09
N ASP A 57 29.29 52.90 7.31
CA ASP A 57 30.42 52.43 8.08
C ASP A 57 29.99 52.25 9.54
N GLY A 58 30.21 51.05 10.06
CA GLY A 58 29.89 50.69 11.43
C GLY A 58 30.74 49.52 11.85
N SER A 59 32.00 49.82 12.20
CA SER A 59 32.94 48.89 12.85
C SER A 59 32.24 48.09 13.95
N SER A 60 32.14 46.78 13.76
CA SER A 60 31.62 45.85 14.76
C SER A 60 32.52 44.62 14.79
N ILE A 61 32.94 44.31 16.01
CA ILE A 61 33.96 43.35 16.40
C ILE A 61 33.67 41.96 15.80
N GLN A 62 34.61 41.42 15.02
CA GLN A 62 34.57 40.02 14.58
C GLN A 62 34.92 39.12 15.77
N ILE A 63 33.91 38.55 16.41
CA ILE A 63 34.10 37.46 17.37
C ILE A 63 34.21 36.17 16.56
N ASN A 64 35.43 35.71 16.35
CA ASN A 64 35.72 34.38 15.82
C ASN A 64 35.36 33.33 16.89
N ILE A 65 34.11 32.85 16.86
CA ILE A 65 33.69 31.65 17.58
C ILE A 65 33.55 30.55 16.54
N ASN A 66 34.68 29.94 16.19
CA ASN A 66 34.65 28.75 15.37
C ASN A 66 34.48 27.50 16.25
N SER A 67 33.60 26.62 15.77
CA SER A 67 33.72 25.16 15.88
C SER A 67 33.16 24.49 17.14
N LYS A 68 31.83 24.24 17.15
CA LYS A 68 31.29 22.93 17.61
C LYS A 68 29.83 22.62 17.24
N GLU A 69 29.02 23.58 16.77
CA GLU A 69 27.61 23.32 16.44
C GLU A 69 27.31 23.00 14.97
N GLU A 70 28.15 23.42 14.01
CA GLU A 70 27.90 23.15 12.58
C GLU A 70 28.22 21.72 12.12
N LEU A 71 29.04 20.98 12.87
CA LEU A 71 29.35 19.58 12.53
C LEU A 71 28.21 18.61 12.86
N ASN A 72 27.31 18.98 13.78
CA ASN A 72 26.21 18.10 14.18
C ASN A 72 24.97 18.25 13.28
N LYS A 73 24.75 19.45 12.68
CA LYS A 73 23.64 19.67 11.73
C LYS A 73 23.87 18.99 10.38
N LYS A 74 25.08 19.10 9.81
CA LYS A 74 25.43 18.42 8.54
C LYS A 74 25.40 16.90 8.66
N SER A 75 25.83 16.35 9.81
CA SER A 75 25.73 14.90 10.07
C SER A 75 24.26 14.45 10.13
N LEU A 76 23.38 15.22 10.79
CA LEU A 76 21.97 14.87 10.92
C LEU A 76 21.21 14.97 9.59
N GLU A 77 21.47 16.00 8.79
CA GLU A 77 20.87 16.19 7.45
C GLU A 77 21.32 15.12 6.47
N ASN A 78 22.61 14.75 6.47
CA ASN A 78 23.13 13.67 5.64
C ASN A 78 22.52 12.32 6.02
N ASN A 79 22.34 12.05 7.32
CA ASN A 79 21.72 10.81 7.79
C ASN A 79 20.21 10.74 7.46
N ALA A 80 19.49 11.86 7.52
CA ALA A 80 18.09 11.93 7.14
C ALA A 80 17.90 11.72 5.62
N SER A 81 18.75 12.34 4.81
CA SER A 81 18.72 12.19 3.34
C SER A 81 19.05 10.74 2.91
N LEU A 82 20.06 10.11 3.53
CA LEU A 82 20.41 8.71 3.28
C LEU A 82 19.28 7.75 3.66
N LYS A 83 18.62 7.95 4.81
CA LYS A 83 17.48 7.14 5.24
C LYS A 83 16.30 7.28 4.27
N PHE A 84 15.97 8.50 3.88
CA PHE A 84 14.88 8.76 2.92
C PHE A 84 15.11 8.06 1.58
N SER A 85 16.35 8.09 1.08
CA SER A 85 16.73 7.39 -0.16
C SER A 85 16.58 5.87 -0.03
N ASN A 86 16.95 5.31 1.13
CA ASN A 86 16.84 3.87 1.38
C ASN A 86 15.38 3.43 1.49
N ASP A 87 14.54 4.19 2.19
CA ASP A 87 13.12 3.88 2.35
C ASP A 87 12.39 3.90 1.00
N GLN A 88 12.68 4.89 0.17
CA GLN A 88 12.10 4.97 -1.17
C GLN A 88 12.51 3.77 -2.05
N GLN A 89 13.76 3.31 -1.92
CA GLN A 89 14.22 2.11 -2.63
C GLN A 89 13.49 0.85 -2.13
N LYS A 90 13.31 0.71 -0.81
CA LYS A 90 12.54 -0.39 -0.24
C LYS A 90 11.11 -0.39 -0.78
N PHE A 91 10.39 0.73 -0.73
CA PHE A 91 9.03 0.84 -1.26
C PHE A 91 8.93 0.51 -2.75
N LYS A 92 9.88 0.95 -3.58
CA LYS A 92 9.90 0.63 -5.02
C LYS A 92 10.04 -0.86 -5.32
N SER A 93 10.67 -1.62 -4.42
CA SER A 93 10.82 -3.07 -4.57
C SER A 93 9.55 -3.85 -4.22
N LEU A 94 8.58 -3.23 -3.56
CA LEU A 94 7.36 -3.89 -3.12
C LEU A 94 6.35 -4.06 -4.24
N VAL A 95 5.67 -5.21 -4.21
CA VAL A 95 4.44 -5.47 -4.96
C VAL A 95 3.47 -6.16 -3.99
N LEU A 96 2.40 -5.45 -3.64
CA LEU A 96 1.46 -5.90 -2.60
C LEU A 96 0.22 -6.54 -3.22
N ALA A 97 -0.17 -7.68 -2.68
CA ALA A 97 -1.53 -8.20 -2.79
C ALA A 97 -2.25 -8.03 -1.46
N MET A 98 -3.60 -8.08 -1.46
CA MET A 98 -4.39 -8.05 -0.24
C MET A 98 -5.39 -9.22 -0.17
N THR A 99 -5.71 -9.65 1.05
CA THR A 99 -6.78 -10.62 1.33
C THR A 99 -7.41 -10.37 2.70
N ALA A 100 -8.69 -10.74 2.84
CA ALA A 100 -9.45 -10.66 4.09
C ALA A 100 -9.48 -9.27 4.78
N LEU A 101 -9.14 -8.19 4.08
CA LEU A 101 -9.24 -6.83 4.61
C LEU A 101 -10.69 -6.38 4.69
N LYS A 102 -11.03 -5.73 5.81
CA LYS A 102 -12.28 -4.97 5.99
C LYS A 102 -12.28 -3.72 5.10
N ASP A 103 -13.45 -3.12 4.87
CA ASP A 103 -13.56 -2.02 3.91
C ASP A 103 -12.81 -0.75 4.35
N ASP A 104 -12.78 -0.46 5.64
CA ASP A 104 -11.96 0.60 6.24
C ASP A 104 -10.46 0.33 6.08
N GLN A 105 -10.03 -0.92 6.21
CA GLN A 105 -8.64 -1.32 5.99
C GLN A 105 -8.24 -1.23 4.51
N LYS A 106 -9.15 -1.53 3.57
CA LYS A 106 -8.90 -1.33 2.13
C LYS A 106 -8.66 0.14 1.80
N ILE A 107 -9.35 1.07 2.47
CA ILE A 107 -9.10 2.51 2.33
C ILE A 107 -7.67 2.84 2.75
N VAL A 108 -7.22 2.30 3.89
CA VAL A 108 -5.83 2.47 4.37
C VAL A 108 -4.82 1.86 3.40
N PHE A 109 -5.10 0.67 2.87
CA PHE A 109 -4.27 0.03 1.85
C PHE A 109 -4.09 0.92 0.63
N ASN A 110 -5.18 1.42 0.04
CA ASN A 110 -5.12 2.28 -1.14
C ASN A 110 -4.36 3.58 -0.85
N ARG A 111 -4.59 4.19 0.32
CA ARG A 111 -3.85 5.37 0.75
C ARG A 111 -2.35 5.10 0.86
N PHE A 112 -1.95 3.94 1.39
CA PHE A 112 -0.54 3.54 1.47
C PHE A 112 0.09 3.41 0.07
N ILE A 113 -0.61 2.73 -0.85
CA ILE A 113 -0.17 2.54 -2.23
C ILE A 113 0.07 3.88 -2.92
N GLU A 114 -0.90 4.80 -2.83
CA GLU A 114 -0.79 6.14 -3.43
C GLU A 114 0.34 6.95 -2.78
N HIS A 115 0.41 6.96 -1.46
CA HIS A 115 1.36 7.81 -0.71
C HIS A 115 2.82 7.41 -0.96
N PHE A 116 3.12 6.11 -0.96
CA PHE A 116 4.49 5.61 -1.16
C PHE A 116 4.78 5.18 -2.61
N SER A 117 3.81 5.34 -3.52
CA SER A 117 3.91 4.90 -4.93
C SER A 117 4.31 3.42 -5.07
N VAL A 118 3.76 2.58 -4.20
CA VAL A 118 4.01 1.13 -4.17
C VAL A 118 3.13 0.44 -5.22
N ARG A 119 3.60 -0.64 -5.83
CA ARG A 119 2.77 -1.41 -6.77
C ARG A 119 1.83 -2.33 -6.02
N SER A 120 0.59 -2.47 -6.51
CA SER A 120 -0.36 -3.45 -5.99
C SER A 120 -1.03 -4.25 -7.09
N SER A 121 -1.42 -5.49 -6.78
CA SER A 121 -2.21 -6.36 -7.66
C SER A 121 -3.37 -7.00 -6.89
N THR A 122 -4.47 -7.26 -7.60
CA THR A 122 -5.62 -7.98 -7.04
C THR A 122 -5.39 -9.49 -6.97
N SER A 123 -4.50 -10.01 -7.82
CA SER A 123 -4.04 -11.40 -7.86
C SER A 123 -2.61 -11.52 -7.36
N ILE A 124 -2.25 -12.70 -6.86
CA ILE A 124 -0.87 -13.03 -6.55
C ILE A 124 -0.23 -13.60 -7.81
N ASP A 125 0.86 -12.98 -8.25
CA ASP A 125 1.63 -13.37 -9.43
C ASP A 125 3.13 -13.54 -9.11
N GLU A 126 3.95 -13.68 -10.16
CA GLU A 126 5.40 -13.85 -10.03
C GLU A 126 6.13 -12.62 -9.49
N THR A 127 5.52 -11.45 -9.57
CA THR A 127 6.11 -10.20 -9.12
C THR A 127 5.70 -9.83 -7.70
N THR A 128 4.65 -10.46 -7.18
CA THR A 128 4.11 -10.19 -5.84
C THR A 128 5.14 -10.56 -4.79
N THR A 129 5.46 -9.62 -3.90
CA THR A 129 6.45 -9.82 -2.84
C THR A 129 5.80 -9.99 -1.47
N HIS A 130 4.67 -9.33 -1.25
CA HIS A 130 3.98 -9.34 0.04
C HIS A 130 2.49 -9.56 -0.11
N LEU A 131 1.92 -10.26 0.86
CA LEU A 131 0.47 -10.37 1.05
C LEU A 131 0.08 -9.65 2.34
N ILE A 132 -0.80 -8.64 2.20
CA ILE A 132 -1.39 -7.93 3.34
C ILE A 132 -2.70 -8.59 3.74
N THR A 133 -2.88 -8.84 5.03
CA THR A 133 -4.11 -9.42 5.56
C THR A 133 -4.52 -8.83 6.90
N ASP A 134 -5.78 -9.04 7.27
CA ASP A 134 -6.31 -8.65 8.56
C ASP A 134 -5.81 -9.61 9.65
N GLU A 135 -5.70 -9.09 10.87
CA GLU A 135 -5.56 -9.90 12.07
C GLU A 135 -6.95 -10.31 12.54
N ASP A 136 -7.09 -11.54 13.02
CA ASP A 136 -8.38 -12.00 13.57
C ASP A 136 -8.69 -11.29 14.89
N ASP A 137 -7.69 -11.21 15.77
CA ASP A 137 -7.72 -10.48 17.03
C ASP A 137 -6.58 -9.46 17.12
N GLU A 138 -6.83 -8.29 17.71
CA GLU A 138 -5.92 -7.11 17.79
C GLU A 138 -4.55 -7.38 18.44
N ASN A 139 -4.43 -8.47 19.21
CA ASN A 139 -3.18 -8.87 19.87
C ASN A 139 -2.62 -10.19 19.32
N SER A 140 -3.18 -10.69 18.22
CA SER A 140 -2.75 -11.91 17.57
C SER A 140 -2.13 -11.59 16.21
N LEU A 141 -0.99 -12.20 15.91
CA LEU A 141 -0.46 -12.22 14.54
C LEU A 141 -1.01 -13.43 13.78
N LYS A 142 -2.31 -13.71 13.96
CA LYS A 142 -3.04 -14.77 13.28
C LYS A 142 -4.04 -14.17 12.30
N CYS A 143 -4.17 -14.77 11.12
CA CYS A 143 -5.08 -14.29 10.09
C CYS A 143 -6.14 -15.33 9.70
N PRO A 144 -7.27 -14.91 9.11
CA PRO A 144 -8.21 -15.83 8.49
C PRO A 144 -7.54 -16.67 7.38
N LEU A 145 -7.79 -17.98 7.35
CA LEU A 145 -7.26 -18.82 6.28
C LEU A 145 -8.01 -18.56 4.97
N THR A 146 -7.30 -18.03 3.97
CA THR A 146 -7.82 -17.80 2.62
C THR A 146 -6.98 -18.53 1.58
N GLY A 147 -7.53 -18.77 0.39
CA GLY A 147 -6.76 -19.34 -0.73
C GLY A 147 -5.51 -18.53 -1.08
N LYS A 148 -5.57 -17.20 -0.93
CA LYS A 148 -4.41 -16.31 -1.12
C LYS A 148 -3.33 -16.51 -0.04
N VAL A 149 -3.72 -16.74 1.22
CA VAL A 149 -2.76 -17.06 2.30
C VAL A 149 -2.04 -18.37 1.98
N LEU A 150 -2.78 -19.44 1.65
CA LEU A 150 -2.20 -20.72 1.26
C LEU A 150 -1.23 -20.58 0.07
N PHE A 151 -1.62 -19.80 -0.93
CA PHE A 151 -0.79 -19.57 -2.11
C PHE A 151 0.46 -18.74 -1.79
N ALA A 152 0.35 -17.73 -0.93
CA ALA A 152 1.49 -16.93 -0.46
C ALA A 152 2.50 -17.78 0.32
N VAL A 153 2.03 -18.66 1.22
CA VAL A 153 2.88 -19.62 1.94
C VAL A 153 3.62 -20.53 0.95
N ALA A 154 2.90 -21.12 0.00
CA ALA A 154 3.49 -22.02 -1.00
C ALA A 154 4.55 -21.33 -1.89
N ARG A 155 4.46 -20.00 -2.05
CA ARG A 155 5.41 -19.19 -2.81
C ARG A 155 6.47 -18.50 -1.94
N HIS A 156 6.47 -18.73 -0.64
CA HIS A 156 7.35 -18.05 0.32
C HIS A 156 7.28 -16.52 0.25
N LEU A 157 6.07 -15.98 0.07
CA LEU A 157 5.85 -14.53 0.15
C LEU A 157 5.81 -14.11 1.62
N THR A 158 6.23 -12.87 1.88
CA THR A 158 6.06 -12.27 3.20
C THR A 158 4.58 -11.99 3.45
N ILE A 159 4.01 -12.56 4.50
CA ILE A 159 2.62 -12.33 4.90
C ILE A 159 2.63 -11.38 6.10
N VAL A 160 2.02 -10.21 5.92
CA VAL A 160 2.13 -9.12 6.89
C VAL A 160 0.74 -8.63 7.29
N SER A 161 0.59 -8.32 8.57
CA SER A 161 -0.59 -7.66 9.10
C SER A 161 -0.83 -6.29 8.47
N TYR A 162 -2.10 -5.92 8.33
CA TYR A 162 -2.53 -4.58 7.94
C TYR A 162 -1.92 -3.47 8.83
N ARG A 163 -1.60 -3.76 10.10
CA ARG A 163 -1.02 -2.79 11.04
C ARG A 163 0.32 -2.25 10.58
N TRP A 164 1.06 -3.01 9.78
CA TRP A 164 2.31 -2.55 9.18
C TRP A 164 2.10 -1.35 8.26
N LEU A 165 1.02 -1.34 7.49
CA LEU A 165 0.66 -0.21 6.63
C LEU A 165 0.38 1.04 7.46
N THR A 166 -0.38 0.88 8.55
CA THR A 166 -0.66 1.96 9.49
C THR A 166 0.62 2.48 10.14
N ALA A 167 1.54 1.61 10.53
CA ALA A 167 2.83 2.01 11.10
C ALA A 167 3.66 2.83 10.11
N CYS A 168 3.80 2.36 8.87
CA CYS A 168 4.52 3.10 7.82
C CYS A 168 3.88 4.45 7.52
N LEU A 169 2.55 4.52 7.43
CA LEU A 169 1.82 5.77 7.22
C LEU A 169 1.97 6.73 8.40
N ASN A 170 1.95 6.23 9.64
CA ASN A 170 2.10 7.08 10.82
C ASN A 170 3.52 7.64 10.94
N GLU A 171 4.53 6.81 10.66
CA GLU A 171 5.93 7.22 10.73
C GLU A 171 6.43 7.94 9.47
N GLN A 172 5.61 7.99 8.41
CA GLN A 172 5.94 8.59 7.11
C GLN A 172 7.24 8.02 6.51
N ARG A 173 7.53 6.74 6.77
CA ARG A 173 8.77 6.06 6.37
C ARG A 173 8.59 4.55 6.33
N TYR A 174 9.61 3.86 5.81
CA TYR A 174 9.62 2.40 5.88
C TYR A 174 9.85 1.93 7.32
N VAL A 175 8.97 1.08 7.80
CA VAL A 175 9.12 0.37 9.07
C VAL A 175 9.40 -1.10 8.73
N ASP A 176 10.38 -1.72 9.39
CA ASP A 176 10.70 -3.11 9.13
C ASP A 176 9.54 -4.03 9.55
N GLU A 177 9.11 -4.90 8.63
CA GLU A 177 7.93 -5.76 8.78
C GLU A 177 8.16 -6.93 9.74
N ILE A 178 9.34 -7.54 9.70
CA ILE A 178 9.70 -8.73 10.49
C ILE A 178 10.51 -8.30 11.73
N PRO A 179 10.25 -8.87 12.92
CA PRO A 179 9.25 -9.90 13.23
C PRO A 179 7.90 -9.35 13.72
N ILE A 180 7.74 -8.02 13.75
CA ILE A 180 6.68 -7.36 14.53
C ILE A 180 5.30 -7.52 13.89
N TYR A 181 5.25 -7.53 12.56
CA TYR A 181 4.01 -7.53 11.80
C TYR A 181 3.83 -8.79 10.94
N GLU A 182 4.78 -9.72 11.00
CA GLU A 182 4.70 -10.98 10.28
C GLU A 182 3.58 -11.86 10.84
N ILE A 183 2.72 -12.38 9.97
CA ILE A 183 1.69 -13.33 10.36
C ILE A 183 2.34 -14.66 10.72
N ILE A 184 2.12 -15.13 11.94
CA ILE A 184 2.74 -16.34 12.50
C ILE A 184 1.84 -17.58 12.42
N GLY A 185 0.57 -17.42 12.03
CA GLY A 185 -0.37 -18.53 11.91
C GLY A 185 -1.75 -18.11 11.42
N ASP A 186 -2.66 -19.08 11.40
CA ASP A 186 -4.05 -18.89 11.03
C ASP A 186 -5.01 -19.26 12.17
N THR A 187 -6.30 -19.04 11.94
CA THR A 187 -7.36 -19.12 12.96
C THR A 187 -8.13 -20.44 12.97
N ILE A 188 -7.76 -21.42 12.14
CA ILE A 188 -8.51 -22.68 12.04
C ILE A 188 -8.35 -23.56 13.30
N TYR A 189 -7.27 -23.37 14.07
CA TYR A 189 -7.02 -24.14 15.28
C TYR A 189 -7.04 -23.21 16.51
N ASN A 190 -8.23 -23.02 17.06
CA ASN A 190 -8.40 -22.61 18.45
C ASN A 190 -8.35 -23.88 19.30
N GLU A 191 -7.17 -24.27 19.76
CA GLU A 191 -7.02 -25.18 20.91
C GLU A 191 -7.20 -24.43 22.23
#